data_AF-K9WLH6-F1
#
_entry.id   AF-K9WLH6-F1
#
_cell.length_a   1.000
_cell.length_b   1.000
_cell.length_c   1.000
_cell.angle_alpha   90.00
_cell.angle_beta   90.00
_cell.angle_gamma   90.00
#
_symmetry.space_group_name_H-M   'P 1'
#
loop_
_entity.id
_entity.type
_entity.pdbx_description
1 polymer ?
#
loop_
_entity_poly.entity_id
_entity_poly.type
_entity_poly.pdbx_seq_one_letter_code
_entity_poly.pdbx_strand_id
1 'polypeptide(L)'
;MKGSHVQVAPINCNLSNLIVFTTVSNGEHPETILHQHESFSLRVTVEFGGSGAIALMPLSLCIKVSFYAEPCGLGSKIELGDTSIDTSARTFTYTPTLTIATPTAVGLVAEEIYQVTAVLRVGALNSPALIMGFIDGLIIQIYA
;
A
#
# COMPACT_ATOMS: atom_id res chain seq x y z
N MET A 1 -30.98 30.05 12.59
CA MET A 1 -29.88 29.15 12.99
C MET A 1 -28.56 29.83 12.67
N LYS A 2 -27.70 30.09 13.66
CA LYS A 2 -26.34 30.60 13.42
C LYS A 2 -25.45 29.38 13.15
N GLY A 3 -24.87 29.29 11.97
CA GLY A 3 -23.88 28.25 11.64
C GLY A 3 -22.57 28.51 12.38
N SER A 4 -22.01 27.48 13.00
CA SER A 4 -20.63 27.51 13.49
C SER A 4 -19.69 27.12 12.36
N HIS A 5 -18.75 27.99 12.02
CA HIS A 5 -17.65 27.68 11.11
C HIS A 5 -16.49 27.10 11.91
N VAL A 6 -16.04 25.91 11.55
CA VAL A 6 -14.83 25.28 12.08
C VAL A 6 -13.81 25.25 10.96
N GLN A 7 -12.67 25.91 11.16
CA GLN A 7 -11.56 25.89 10.22
C GLN A 7 -10.69 24.68 10.50
N VAL A 8 -10.70 23.70 9.60
CA VAL A 8 -9.79 22.54 9.66
C VAL A 8 -8.48 22.94 9.00
N ALA A 9 -7.39 22.79 9.75
CA ALA A 9 -6.04 23.03 9.22
C ALA A 9 -5.73 22.07 8.06
N PRO A 10 -4.92 22.49 7.07
CA PRO A 10 -4.60 21.64 5.92
C PRO A 10 -3.84 20.39 6.38
N ILE A 11 -4.16 19.28 5.71
CA ILE A 11 -3.53 17.97 5.89
C ILE A 11 -3.00 17.55 4.53
N ASN A 12 -1.72 17.19 4.48
CA ASN A 12 -1.11 16.55 3.32
C ASN A 12 -0.84 15.08 3.67
N CYS A 13 -1.13 14.19 2.74
CA CYS A 13 -0.79 12.78 2.87
C CYS A 13 -0.12 12.33 1.58
N ASN A 14 1.13 11.89 1.69
CA ASN A 14 1.94 11.43 0.58
C ASN A 14 2.05 9.90 0.63
N LEU A 15 1.82 9.25 -0.50
CA LEU A 15 1.98 7.82 -0.68
C LEU A 15 3.15 7.62 -1.66
N SER A 16 4.20 6.96 -1.21
CA SER A 16 5.46 6.84 -1.95
C SER A 16 6.11 5.47 -1.75
N ASN A 17 7.22 5.21 -2.45
CA ASN A 17 8.07 4.04 -2.27
C ASN A 17 7.31 2.71 -2.32
N LEU A 18 6.49 2.50 -3.36
CA LEU A 18 5.95 1.17 -3.64
C LEU A 18 7.11 0.26 -4.06
N ILE A 19 7.49 -0.65 -3.18
CA ILE A 19 8.62 -1.56 -3.37
C ILE A 19 8.22 -3.00 -3.07
N VAL A 20 8.97 -3.93 -3.66
CA VAL A 20 8.91 -5.37 -3.40
C VAL A 20 10.25 -5.82 -2.84
N PHE A 21 10.23 -6.77 -1.91
CA PHE A 21 11.43 -7.44 -1.42
C PHE A 21 11.11 -8.91 -1.15
N THR A 22 12.07 -9.77 -1.42
CA THR A 22 11.97 -11.20 -1.10
C THR A 22 12.49 -11.47 0.29
N THR A 23 12.00 -12.53 0.94
CA THR A 23 12.51 -12.95 2.26
C THR A 23 13.90 -13.57 2.17
N VAL A 24 14.23 -14.17 1.03
CA VAL A 24 15.53 -14.80 0.77
C VAL A 24 16.21 -14.00 -0.33
N SER A 25 17.16 -13.14 0.05
CA SER A 25 17.94 -12.40 -0.94
C SER A 25 18.82 -13.41 -1.69
N ASN A 26 18.47 -13.74 -2.93
CA ASN A 26 19.23 -14.70 -3.71
C ASN A 26 20.41 -14.06 -4.46
N GLY A 27 20.55 -12.73 -4.49
CA GLY A 27 21.68 -12.01 -5.12
C GLY A 27 21.82 -12.18 -6.65
N GLU A 28 21.24 -13.22 -7.23
CA GLU A 28 21.27 -13.57 -8.65
C GLU A 28 20.25 -12.77 -9.48
N HIS A 29 19.16 -12.30 -8.85
CA HIS A 29 18.08 -11.58 -9.52
C HIS A 29 17.69 -10.30 -8.76
N PRO A 30 17.22 -9.26 -9.47
CA PRO A 30 16.57 -8.11 -8.84
C PRO A 30 15.36 -8.53 -8.00
N GLU A 31 15.05 -7.78 -6.94
CA GLU A 31 13.90 -8.05 -6.05
C GLU A 31 12.52 -8.02 -6.76
N THR A 32 12.47 -7.47 -7.98
CA THR A 32 11.27 -7.44 -8.83
C THR A 32 11.06 -8.71 -9.66
N ILE A 33 12.03 -9.64 -9.67
CA ILE A 33 11.92 -10.94 -10.34
C ILE A 33 11.68 -11.99 -9.25
N LEU A 34 10.47 -12.53 -9.21
CA LEU A 34 9.99 -13.39 -8.13
C LEU A 34 9.83 -14.83 -8.60
N HIS A 35 10.36 -15.77 -7.83
CA HIS A 35 10.13 -17.18 -8.08
C HIS A 35 8.71 -17.58 -7.65
N GLN A 36 8.02 -18.41 -8.42
CA GLN A 36 6.62 -18.81 -8.19
C GLN A 36 6.34 -19.49 -6.83
N HIS A 37 7.39 -19.98 -6.16
CA HIS A 37 7.32 -20.64 -4.85
C HIS A 37 8.01 -19.87 -3.72
N GLU A 38 8.46 -18.64 -3.98
CA GLU A 38 9.13 -17.81 -2.98
C GLU A 38 8.15 -16.82 -2.34
N SER A 39 8.29 -16.59 -1.04
CA SER A 39 7.56 -15.52 -0.36
C SER A 39 8.17 -14.15 -0.63
N PHE A 40 7.29 -13.18 -0.84
CA PHE A 40 7.68 -11.80 -1.07
C PHE A 40 6.82 -10.86 -0.23
N SER A 41 7.25 -9.61 -0.12
CA SER A 41 6.49 -8.59 0.57
C SER A 41 6.41 -7.32 -0.26
N LEU A 42 5.27 -6.67 -0.20
CA LEU A 42 5.01 -5.37 -0.79
C LEU A 42 4.95 -4.33 0.33
N ARG A 43 5.60 -3.20 0.13
CA ARG A 43 5.61 -2.10 1.09
C ARG A 43 5.39 -0.78 0.37
N VAL A 44 4.70 0.12 1.06
CA VAL A 44 4.58 1.53 0.69
C VAL A 44 4.98 2.40 1.87
N THR A 45 5.37 3.63 1.62
CA THR A 45 5.54 4.68 2.62
C THR A 45 4.32 5.60 2.59
N VAL A 46 3.71 5.81 3.75
CA VAL A 46 2.64 6.79 3.95
C VAL A 46 3.18 7.88 4.88
N GLU A 47 3.24 9.11 4.39
CA GLU A 47 3.72 10.27 5.15
C GLU A 47 2.61 11.30 5.32
N PHE A 48 2.35 11.70 6.56
CA PHE A 48 1.41 12.77 6.90
C PHE A 48 2.18 14.06 7.19
N GLY A 49 1.73 15.15 6.58
CA GLY A 49 2.29 16.49 6.76
C GLY A 49 1.22 17.56 6.93
N GLY A 50 1.67 18.77 7.23
CA GLY A 50 0.80 19.92 7.50
C GLY A 50 0.35 20.00 8.96
N SER A 51 -0.13 21.18 9.37
CA SER A 51 -0.53 21.45 10.75
C SER A 51 -1.75 20.63 11.20
N GLY A 52 -2.62 20.23 10.26
CA GLY A 52 -3.76 19.37 10.57
C GLY A 52 -3.37 17.92 10.88
N ALA A 53 -2.23 17.41 10.37
CA ALA A 53 -1.78 16.05 10.67
C ALA A 53 -1.53 15.85 12.18
N ILE A 54 -0.97 16.86 12.85
CA ILE A 54 -0.72 16.85 14.31
C ILE A 54 -2.01 16.62 15.09
N ALA A 55 -3.13 17.19 14.64
CA ALA A 55 -4.43 17.05 15.28
C ALA A 55 -5.09 15.69 15.00
N LEU A 56 -4.78 15.05 13.86
CA LEU A 56 -5.40 13.78 13.45
C LEU A 56 -4.69 12.55 14.01
N MET A 57 -3.36 12.56 14.13
CA MET A 57 -2.61 11.38 14.58
C MET A 57 -3.06 10.83 15.95
N PRO A 58 -3.46 11.66 16.93
CA PRO A 58 -4.01 11.18 18.21
C PRO A 58 -5.37 10.48 18.12
N LEU A 59 -6.06 10.54 16.97
CA LEU A 59 -7.40 9.94 16.80
C LEU A 59 -7.37 8.44 16.44
N SER A 60 -6.17 7.84 16.36
CA SER A 60 -6.00 6.43 16.01
C SER A 60 -6.78 6.03 14.75
N LEU A 61 -6.55 6.78 13.67
CA LEU A 61 -7.15 6.51 12.38
C LEU A 61 -6.55 5.24 11.79
N CYS A 62 -7.36 4.41 11.15
CA CYS A 62 -6.88 3.23 10.44
C CYS A 62 -6.33 3.65 9.08
N ILE A 63 -5.05 3.35 8.83
CA ILE A 63 -4.39 3.41 7.52
C ILE A 63 -4.54 2.03 6.90
N LYS A 64 -5.41 1.90 5.89
CA LYS A 64 -5.56 0.68 5.10
C LYS A 64 -4.89 0.86 3.74
N VAL A 65 -4.07 -0.11 3.33
CA VAL A 65 -3.47 -0.17 2.00
C VAL A 65 -3.86 -1.49 1.35
N SER A 66 -4.54 -1.40 0.20
CA SER A 66 -4.90 -2.55 -0.63
C SER A 66 -3.99 -2.62 -1.84
N PHE A 67 -3.46 -3.81 -2.12
CA PHE A 67 -2.53 -4.06 -3.22
C PHE A 67 -3.21 -4.84 -4.33
N TYR A 68 -2.92 -4.45 -5.56
CA TYR A 68 -3.43 -5.09 -6.76
C TYR A 68 -2.32 -5.28 -7.78
N ALA A 69 -2.47 -6.30 -8.62
CA ALA A 69 -1.62 -6.54 -9.77
C ALA A 69 -2.45 -6.57 -11.04
N GLU A 70 -1.96 -5.99 -12.12
CA GLU A 70 -2.54 -6.09 -13.45
C GLU A 70 -1.49 -6.64 -14.41
N PRO A 71 -1.77 -7.72 -15.17
CA PRO A 71 -0.80 -8.25 -16.12
C PRO A 71 -0.53 -7.23 -17.23
N CYS A 72 0.71 -7.08 -17.67
CA CYS A 72 1.11 -6.20 -18.77
C CYS A 72 0.68 -6.71 -20.17
N GLY A 73 -0.42 -7.46 -20.24
CA GLY A 73 -0.92 -8.13 -21.44
C GLY A 73 -2.41 -8.40 -21.34
N LEU A 74 -2.84 -9.58 -21.78
CA LEU A 74 -4.23 -10.01 -21.62
C LEU A 74 -4.42 -10.64 -20.25
N GLY A 75 -5.36 -10.12 -19.48
CA GLY A 75 -5.75 -10.72 -18.21
C GLY A 75 -6.65 -9.81 -17.40
N SER A 76 -7.03 -10.27 -16.22
CA SER A 76 -7.82 -9.49 -15.28
C SER A 76 -6.94 -8.99 -14.15
N LYS A 77 -7.31 -7.84 -13.59
CA LYS A 77 -6.73 -7.32 -12.36
C LYS A 77 -6.91 -8.34 -11.22
N ILE A 78 -5.86 -8.53 -10.44
CA ILE A 78 -5.75 -9.46 -9.33
C ILE A 78 -5.65 -8.65 -8.03
N GLU A 79 -6.43 -9.04 -7.02
CA GLU A 79 -6.27 -8.53 -5.66
C GLU A 79 -5.23 -9.35 -4.92
N LEU A 80 -4.13 -8.69 -4.53
CA LEU A 80 -3.03 -9.35 -3.82
C LEU A 80 -3.29 -9.45 -2.32
N GLY A 81 -4.14 -8.57 -1.79
CA GLY A 81 -4.51 -8.48 -0.39
C GLY A 81 -4.40 -7.06 0.15
N ASP A 82 -4.53 -6.93 1.47
CA ASP A 82 -4.44 -5.65 2.15
C ASP A 82 -3.71 -5.75 3.50
N THR A 83 -3.29 -4.59 3.99
CA THR A 83 -2.66 -4.43 5.29
C THR A 83 -3.22 -3.18 5.97
N SER A 84 -3.22 -3.16 7.30
CA SER A 84 -3.70 -2.03 8.06
C SER A 84 -2.82 -1.73 9.26
N ILE A 85 -2.65 -0.43 9.54
CA ILE A 85 -1.90 0.08 10.68
C ILE A 85 -2.69 1.26 11.26
N ASP A 86 -2.81 1.32 12.58
CA ASP A 86 -3.44 2.46 13.25
C ASP A 86 -2.44 3.59 13.47
N THR A 87 -2.89 4.83 13.25
CA THR A 87 -2.06 6.00 13.54
C THR A 87 -1.78 6.10 15.03
N SER A 88 -0.60 6.60 15.36
CA SER A 88 -0.17 6.88 16.72
C SER A 88 0.22 8.34 16.87
N ALA A 89 -0.03 8.92 18.03
CA ALA A 89 0.37 10.29 18.32
C ALA A 89 1.88 10.48 18.08
N ARG A 90 2.24 11.60 17.44
CA ARG A 90 3.63 11.98 17.08
C ARG A 90 4.31 11.09 16.02
N THR A 91 3.63 10.08 15.47
CA THR A 91 4.12 9.32 14.32
C THR A 91 3.50 9.88 13.04
N PHE A 92 4.33 10.27 12.09
CA PHE A 92 3.91 10.88 10.83
C PHE A 92 4.25 10.03 9.60
N THR A 93 5.10 9.03 9.76
CA THR A 93 5.52 8.14 8.67
C THR A 93 5.20 6.70 9.04
N TYR A 94 4.54 6.00 8.13
CA TYR A 94 4.11 4.61 8.31
C TYR A 94 4.57 3.80 7.11
N THR A 95 4.88 2.52 7.34
CA THR A 95 5.30 1.59 6.28
C THR A 95 4.42 0.33 6.25
N PRO A 96 3.15 0.46 5.82
CA PRO A 96 2.28 -0.70 5.65
C PRO A 96 2.94 -1.73 4.75
N THR A 97 2.99 -2.97 5.23
CA THR A 97 3.64 -4.08 4.53
C THR A 97 2.63 -5.23 4.41
N LEU A 98 2.50 -5.78 3.20
CA LEU A 98 1.75 -6.99 2.90
C LEU A 98 2.76 -8.11 2.60
N THR A 99 2.68 -9.23 3.30
CA THR A 99 3.50 -10.42 3.03
C THR A 99 2.67 -11.48 2.33
N ILE A 100 3.19 -12.00 1.22
CA ILE A 100 2.54 -12.98 0.37
C ILE A 100 3.40 -14.25 0.40
N ALA A 101 2.75 -15.39 0.71
CA ALA A 101 3.44 -16.66 0.89
C ALA A 101 4.07 -17.18 -0.41
N THR A 102 3.33 -17.10 -1.52
CA THR A 102 3.83 -17.40 -2.87
C THR A 102 3.04 -16.58 -3.90
N PRO A 103 3.62 -16.22 -5.07
CA PRO A 103 2.88 -15.60 -6.17
C PRO A 103 1.62 -16.37 -6.56
N THR A 104 1.71 -17.69 -6.64
CA THR A 104 0.60 -18.58 -6.99
C THR A 104 -0.55 -18.56 -5.98
N ALA A 105 -0.28 -18.31 -4.69
CA ALA A 105 -1.32 -18.24 -3.66
C ALA A 105 -2.28 -17.05 -3.84
N VAL A 106 -1.84 -16.01 -4.54
CA VAL A 106 -2.63 -14.81 -4.86
C VAL A 106 -3.01 -14.76 -6.34
N GLY A 107 -2.79 -15.85 -7.10
CA GLY A 107 -3.20 -15.96 -8.49
C GLY A 107 -2.23 -15.37 -9.51
N LEU A 108 -1.01 -14.99 -9.11
CA LEU A 108 0.04 -14.62 -10.06
C LEU A 108 0.61 -15.87 -10.73
N VAL A 109 0.75 -15.82 -12.05
CA VAL A 109 1.18 -16.93 -12.91
C VAL A 109 2.64 -16.73 -13.31
N ALA A 110 3.38 -17.83 -13.43
CA ALA A 110 4.75 -17.81 -13.92
C ALA A 110 4.85 -17.33 -15.38
N GLU A 111 6.00 -16.78 -15.74
CA GLU A 111 6.31 -16.24 -17.07
C GLU A 111 5.47 -15.01 -17.47
N GLU A 112 4.76 -14.41 -16.51
CA GLU A 112 4.01 -13.16 -16.70
C GLU A 112 4.67 -11.97 -16.00
N ILE A 113 4.40 -10.78 -16.54
CA ILE A 113 4.81 -9.48 -16.00
C ILE A 113 3.57 -8.76 -15.50
N TYR A 114 3.65 -8.22 -14.28
CA TYR A 114 2.55 -7.51 -13.62
C TYR A 114 2.96 -6.10 -13.23
N GLN A 115 2.03 -5.15 -13.41
CA GLN A 115 2.08 -3.84 -12.80
C GLN A 115 1.33 -3.86 -11.47
N VAL A 116 2.05 -3.59 -10.39
CA VAL A 116 1.52 -3.51 -9.04
C VAL A 116 1.07 -2.08 -8.75
N THR A 117 -0.11 -1.98 -8.12
CA THR A 117 -0.71 -0.73 -7.65
C THR A 117 -1.10 -0.88 -6.19
N ALA A 118 -0.90 0.16 -5.39
CA ALA A 118 -1.36 0.25 -4.01
C ALA A 118 -2.37 1.40 -3.86
N VAL A 119 -3.49 1.11 -3.19
CA VAL A 119 -4.57 2.07 -2.93
C VAL A 119 -4.62 2.34 -1.43
N LEU A 120 -4.49 3.61 -1.07
CA LEU A 120 -4.52 4.09 0.30
C LEU A 120 -5.93 4.55 0.69
N ARG A 121 -6.34 4.16 1.89
CA ARG A 121 -7.52 4.66 2.59
C ARG A 121 -7.18 4.98 4.03
N VAL A 122 -7.42 6.20 4.48
CA VAL A 122 -7.26 6.59 5.90
C VAL A 122 -8.61 7.02 6.47
N GLY A 123 -9.00 6.46 7.60
CA GLY A 123 -10.22 6.86 8.31
C GLY A 123 -10.73 5.78 9.24
N ALA A 124 -11.86 6.04 9.90
CA ALA A 124 -12.49 5.04 10.76
C ALA A 124 -12.96 3.81 9.96
N LEU A 125 -12.97 2.65 10.62
CA LEU A 125 -13.51 1.42 10.06
C LEU A 125 -15.00 1.63 9.70
N ASN A 126 -15.42 1.17 8.51
CA ASN A 126 -16.80 1.28 8.00
C ASN A 126 -17.36 2.71 7.80
N SER A 127 -16.51 3.74 7.90
CA SER A 127 -16.90 5.12 7.61
C SER A 127 -16.37 5.57 6.24
N PRO A 128 -16.85 6.69 5.67
CA PRO A 128 -16.17 7.32 4.54
C PRO A 128 -14.70 7.58 4.87
N ALA A 129 -13.84 7.43 3.87
CA ALA A 129 -12.42 7.73 4.03
C ALA A 129 -12.23 9.24 4.24
N LEU A 130 -11.37 9.61 5.19
CA LEU A 130 -10.92 10.99 5.35
C LEU A 130 -9.91 11.36 4.27
N ILE A 131 -9.04 10.40 3.91
CA ILE A 131 -8.00 10.57 2.91
C ILE A 131 -8.01 9.32 2.03
N MET A 132 -7.88 9.53 0.72
CA MET A 132 -7.70 8.49 -0.28
C MET A 132 -6.52 8.86 -1.17
N GLY A 133 -5.84 7.85 -1.70
CA GLY A 133 -4.76 8.02 -2.65
C GLY A 133 -4.42 6.70 -3.32
N PHE A 134 -3.57 6.75 -4.33
CA PHE A 134 -3.02 5.55 -4.95
C PHE A 134 -1.61 5.83 -5.46
N ILE A 135 -0.83 4.76 -5.60
CA ILE A 135 0.48 4.76 -6.25
C ILE A 135 0.55 3.51 -7.13
N ASP A 136 1.06 3.67 -8.33
CA ASP A 136 1.25 2.62 -9.31
C ASP A 136 2.67 2.63 -9.86
N GLY A 137 2.96 1.67 -10.75
CA GLY A 137 4.18 1.68 -11.56
C GLY A 137 5.29 0.75 -11.09
N LEU A 138 5.09 -0.04 -10.02
CA LEU A 138 6.01 -1.11 -9.67
C LEU A 138 5.77 -2.30 -10.61
N ILE A 139 6.76 -2.64 -11.43
CA ILE A 139 6.71 -3.80 -12.32
C ILE A 139 7.38 -4.99 -11.64
N ILE A 140 6.70 -6.14 -11.62
CA ILE A 140 7.23 -7.42 -11.16
C ILE A 140 7.13 -8.47 -12.27
N GLN A 141 8.04 -9.43 -12.29
CA GLN A 141 8.01 -10.58 -13.19
C GLN A 141 8.03 -11.86 -12.36
N ILE A 142 7.19 -12.83 -12.72
CA ILE A 142 7.17 -14.14 -12.06
C ILE A 142 7.89 -15.16 -12.96
N TYR A 143 8.71 -16.03 -12.38
CA TYR A 143 9.34 -17.14 -13.10
C TYR A 143 9.14 -18.48 -12.38
N ALA A 144 9.30 -19.56 -13.15
CA ALA A 144 9.04 -20.93 -12.71
C ALA A 144 10.24 -21.60 -12.04
#